data_AF-A0A2A2TCX0-F1
#
_entry.id   AF-A0A2A2TCX0-F1
#
_cell.length_a   1.000
_cell.length_b   1.000
_cell.length_c   1.000
_cell.angle_alpha   90.00
_cell.angle_beta   90.00
_cell.angle_gamma   90.00
#
_symmetry.space_group_name_H-M   'P 1'
#
loop_
_entity.id
_entity.type
_entity.pdbx_description
1 polymer ?
#
loop_
_entity_poly.entity_id
_entity_poly.type
_entity_poly.pdbx_seq_one_letter_code
_entity_poly.pdbx_strand_id
1 'polypeptide(L)'
;MLPIDYKWLVVWQIINGKFQGKDLTAADFTDANIEGADLRGFDLTNVKFNHANVQNTRFGWNQGISVVMQLELKQRGAYFEEK
;
A
#
# COMPACT_ATOMS: atom_id res chain seq x y z
N MET A 1 -22.93 -11.62 -13.52
CA MET A 1 -21.47 -11.48 -13.52
C MET A 1 -21.18 -10.14 -12.88
N LEU A 2 -20.91 -10.12 -11.57
CA LEU A 2 -20.66 -8.88 -10.83
C LEU A 2 -19.34 -8.28 -11.31
N PRO A 3 -19.21 -6.94 -11.39
CA PRO A 3 -17.93 -6.31 -11.70
C PRO A 3 -16.95 -6.75 -10.62
N ILE A 4 -15.84 -7.38 -11.01
CA ILE A 4 -14.70 -7.51 -10.11
C ILE A 4 -14.38 -6.09 -9.64
N ASP A 5 -14.59 -5.84 -8.35
CA ASP A 5 -14.31 -4.56 -7.72
C ASP A 5 -12.85 -4.20 -7.99
N TYR A 6 -12.65 -3.11 -8.75
CA TYR A 6 -11.35 -2.66 -9.21
C TYR A 6 -10.36 -2.48 -8.05
N LYS A 7 -10.86 -2.06 -6.88
CA LYS A 7 -10.07 -1.95 -5.66
C LYS A 7 -9.48 -3.28 -5.22
N TRP A 8 -10.32 -4.31 -5.12
CA TRP A 8 -9.87 -5.62 -4.65
C TRP A 8 -8.98 -6.33 -5.67
N LEU A 9 -9.14 -6.05 -6.97
CA LEU A 9 -8.23 -6.54 -7.99
C LEU A 9 -6.81 -5.99 -7.79
N VAL A 10 -6.67 -4.68 -7.54
CA VAL A 10 -5.36 -4.05 -7.28
C VAL A 10 -4.73 -4.62 -6.00
N VAL A 11 -5.50 -4.71 -4.92
CA VAL A 11 -5.06 -5.34 -3.66
C VAL A 11 -4.54 -6.76 -3.91
N TRP A 12 -5.30 -7.58 -4.62
CA TRP A 12 -4.91 -8.95 -4.93
C TRP A 12 -3.64 -9.01 -5.78
N GLN A 13 -3.50 -8.15 -6.79
CA GLN A 13 -2.31 -8.10 -7.63
C GLN A 13 -1.07 -7.71 -6.84
N ILE A 14 -1.18 -6.77 -5.90
CA ILE A 14 -0.07 -6.34 -5.04
C ILE A 14 0.39 -7.48 -4.13
N ILE A 15 -0.55 -8.09 -3.40
CA ILE A 15 -0.24 -9.16 -2.43
C ILE A 15 0.37 -10.37 -3.12
N ASN A 16 -0.04 -10.65 -4.37
CA ASN A 16 0.50 -11.76 -5.16
C ASN A 16 1.74 -11.38 -5.99
N GLY A 17 2.29 -10.17 -5.84
CA GLY A 17 3.46 -9.70 -6.59
C GLY A 17 3.23 -9.61 -8.12
N LYS A 18 1.98 -9.51 -8.54
CA LYS A 18 1.56 -9.49 -9.95
C LYS A 18 1.40 -8.07 -10.51
N PHE A 19 1.40 -7.06 -9.65
CA PHE A 19 1.24 -5.67 -10.07
C PHE A 19 2.54 -5.16 -10.73
N GLN A 20 2.50 -4.98 -12.06
CA GLN A 20 3.67 -4.64 -12.87
C GLN A 20 3.98 -3.13 -12.88
N GLY A 21 3.02 -2.29 -12.50
CA GLY A 21 3.23 -0.86 -12.33
C GLY A 21 3.90 -0.54 -11.01
N LYS A 22 4.60 0.60 -10.93
CA LYS A 22 4.97 1.21 -9.65
C LYS A 22 4.09 2.41 -9.32
N ASP A 23 3.00 2.61 -10.05
CA ASP A 23 2.05 3.70 -9.83
C ASP A 23 0.81 3.19 -9.09
N LEU A 24 0.58 3.70 -7.88
CA LEU A 24 -0.64 3.50 -7.11
C LEU A 24 -1.25 4.86 -6.73
N THR A 25 -0.97 5.91 -7.51
CA THR A 25 -1.47 7.25 -7.24
C THR A 25 -2.99 7.23 -7.05
N ALA A 26 -3.46 7.82 -5.94
CA ALA A 26 -4.85 7.90 -5.54
C ALA A 26 -5.56 6.54 -5.32
N ALA A 27 -4.82 5.43 -5.20
CA ALA A 27 -5.40 4.14 -4.86
C ALA A 27 -6.09 4.19 -3.47
N ASP A 28 -7.22 3.49 -3.36
CA ASP A 28 -7.99 3.40 -2.13
C ASP A 28 -7.79 2.03 -1.47
N PHE A 29 -6.95 1.98 -0.42
CA PHE A 29 -6.77 0.80 0.42
C PHE A 29 -7.58 0.86 1.72
N THR A 30 -8.63 1.69 1.78
CA THR A 30 -9.47 1.79 2.98
C THR A 30 -10.03 0.41 3.35
N ASP A 31 -9.90 -0.02 4.60
CA ASP A 31 -10.31 -1.35 5.08
C ASP A 31 -9.65 -2.55 4.36
N ALA A 32 -8.60 -2.34 3.56
CA ALA A 32 -7.93 -3.42 2.84
C ALA A 32 -6.99 -4.21 3.74
N ASN A 33 -6.89 -5.52 3.53
CA ASN A 33 -5.81 -6.31 4.11
C ASN A 33 -4.63 -6.38 3.13
N ILE A 34 -3.53 -5.70 3.45
CA ILE A 34 -2.28 -5.71 2.68
C ILE A 34 -1.09 -6.18 3.55
N GLU A 35 -1.40 -7.01 4.55
CA GLU A 35 -0.40 -7.59 5.45
C GLU A 35 0.70 -8.31 4.67
N GLY A 36 1.95 -8.01 5.00
CA GLY A 36 3.13 -8.61 4.36
C GLY A 36 3.39 -8.20 2.91
N ALA A 37 2.59 -7.30 2.32
CA ALA A 37 2.80 -6.83 0.96
C ALA A 37 4.12 -6.05 0.80
N ASP A 38 4.73 -6.12 -0.38
CA ASP A 38 5.90 -5.33 -0.74
C ASP A 38 5.49 -4.12 -1.60
N LEU A 39 5.42 -2.96 -0.95
CA LEU A 39 5.10 -1.68 -1.58
C LEU A 39 6.35 -0.82 -1.81
N ARG A 40 7.56 -1.38 -1.78
CA ARG A 40 8.79 -0.60 -2.03
C ARG A 40 8.86 -0.07 -3.47
N GLY A 41 9.27 1.19 -3.60
CA GLY A 41 9.46 1.90 -4.86
C GLY A 41 8.18 2.32 -5.57
N PHE A 42 7.01 2.13 -4.94
CA PHE A 42 5.74 2.59 -5.51
C PHE A 42 5.52 4.09 -5.27
N ASP A 43 4.90 4.76 -6.24
CA ASP A 43 4.28 6.07 -6.05
C ASP A 43 2.96 5.90 -5.30
N LEU A 44 2.91 6.46 -4.09
CA LEU A 44 1.79 6.38 -3.16
C LEU A 44 1.16 7.76 -2.96
N THR A 45 1.35 8.68 -3.92
CA THR A 45 0.75 10.01 -3.89
C THR A 45 -0.76 9.91 -3.76
N ASN A 46 -1.32 10.57 -2.74
CA ASN A 46 -2.75 10.59 -2.43
C ASN A 46 -3.39 9.21 -2.14
N VAL A 47 -2.59 8.20 -1.80
CA VAL A 47 -3.12 6.89 -1.41
C VAL A 47 -3.84 6.97 -0.06
N LYS A 48 -4.94 6.22 0.07
CA LYS A 48 -5.69 6.10 1.33
C LYS A 48 -5.40 4.77 2.01
N PHE A 49 -4.89 4.82 3.23
CA PHE A 49 -4.64 3.63 4.08
C PHE A 49 -5.58 3.51 5.29
N ASN A 50 -6.68 4.28 5.32
CA ASN A 50 -7.60 4.32 6.47
C ASN A 50 -8.06 2.90 6.85
N HIS A 51 -7.83 2.47 8.09
CA HIS A 51 -8.19 1.14 8.59
C HIS A 51 -7.58 -0.07 7.85
N ALA A 52 -6.65 0.14 6.91
CA ALA A 52 -5.97 -0.97 6.25
C ALA A 52 -5.18 -1.83 7.27
N ASN A 53 -5.14 -3.15 7.09
CA ASN A 53 -4.15 -3.96 7.79
C ASN A 53 -2.82 -3.84 7.05
N VAL A 54 -1.87 -3.10 7.65
CA VAL A 54 -0.53 -2.82 7.11
C VAL A 54 0.57 -3.52 7.90
N GLN A 55 0.19 -4.48 8.76
CA GLN A 55 1.15 -5.25 9.54
C GLN A 55 2.14 -5.94 8.59
N ASN A 56 3.43 -5.84 8.91
CA ASN A 56 4.51 -6.41 8.11
C ASN A 56 4.61 -5.93 6.65
N THR A 57 3.83 -4.94 6.22
CA THR A 57 3.94 -4.35 4.89
C THR A 57 5.27 -3.61 4.77
N ARG A 58 5.97 -3.79 3.65
CA ARG A 58 7.28 -3.19 3.40
C ARG A 58 7.14 -1.94 2.54
N PHE A 59 7.62 -0.83 3.05
CA PHE A 59 7.75 0.46 2.38
C PHE A 59 9.23 0.84 2.27
N GLY A 60 9.55 1.73 1.34
CA GLY A 60 10.92 2.16 1.03
C GLY A 60 10.99 2.76 -0.36
N TRP A 61 11.75 3.84 -0.52
CA TRP A 61 11.87 4.59 -1.79
C TRP A 61 10.53 5.00 -2.42
N ASN A 62 9.50 5.21 -1.60
CA ASN A 62 8.17 5.62 -2.06
C ASN A 62 8.09 7.12 -2.34
N GLN A 63 7.40 7.49 -3.42
CA GLN A 63 6.93 8.86 -3.63
C GLN A 63 5.59 9.05 -2.91
N GLY A 64 5.25 10.28 -2.53
CA GLY A 64 3.93 10.62 -2.00
C GLY A 64 3.63 10.21 -0.56
N ILE A 65 4.55 9.55 0.15
CA ILE A 65 4.42 9.30 1.59
C ILE A 65 4.93 10.51 2.39
N SER A 66 4.05 11.07 3.22
CA SER A 66 4.44 12.11 4.19
C SER A 66 5.10 11.49 5.42
N VAL A 67 5.92 12.27 6.13
CA VAL A 67 6.54 11.83 7.40
C VAL A 67 5.48 11.40 8.42
N VAL A 68 4.34 12.10 8.49
CA VAL A 68 3.24 11.76 9.39
C VAL A 68 2.66 10.40 9.04
N MET A 69 2.38 10.15 7.75
CA MET A 69 1.89 8.85 7.28
C MET A 69 2.90 7.74 7.53
N GLN A 70 4.20 8.00 7.32
CA GLN A 70 5.25 7.04 7.62
C GLN A 70 5.26 6.64 9.11
N LEU A 71 5.18 7.62 10.02
CA LEU A 71 5.13 7.35 11.46
C LEU A 71 3.88 6.57 11.86
N GLU A 72 2.72 6.95 11.32
CA GLU A 72 1.45 6.25 11.54
C GLU A 72 1.52 4.80 11.07
N LEU A 73 2.03 4.55 9.85
CA LEU A 73 2.17 3.20 9.30
C LEU A 73 3.19 2.37 10.09
N LYS A 74 4.31 2.97 10.52
CA LYS A 74 5.29 2.31 11.42
C LYS A 74 4.62 1.90 12.75
N GLN A 75 3.81 2.77 13.35
CA GLN A 75 3.06 2.45 14.58
C GLN A 75 2.05 1.30 14.37
N ARG A 76 1.53 1.16 13.15
CA ARG A 76 0.63 0.08 12.73
C ARG A 76 1.37 -1.19 12.26
N GLY A 77 2.67 -1.31 12.51
CA GLY A 77 3.46 -2.52 12.24
C GLY A 77 4.06 -2.62 10.84
N ALA A 78 4.04 -1.53 10.06
CA ALA A 78 4.72 -1.48 8.78
C ALA A 78 6.23 -1.26 8.93
N TYR A 79 7.01 -1.84 8.02
CA TYR A 79 8.45 -1.64 7.93
C TYR A 79 8.77 -0.59 6.88
N PHE A 80 9.67 0.33 7.20
CA PHE A 80 10.25 1.25 6.22
C PHE A 80 11.74 1.02 6.13
N GLU A 81 12.23 0.75 4.91
CA GLU A 81 13.66 0.76 4.62
C GLU A 81 14.12 2.22 4.65
N GLU A 82 15.06 2.53 5.56
CA GLU A 82 15.68 3.85 5.65
C GLU A 82 16.71 4.00 4.53
N LYS A 83 16.91 5.24 4.04
CA LYS A 83 17.92 5.54 3.02
C LYS A 83 19.32 5.47 3.62
#